data_AF-A0AAW2TWF7-F1
#
_entry.id   AF-A0AAW2TWF7-F1
#
_cell.length_a   1.000
_cell.length_b   1.000
_cell.length_c   1.000
_cell.angle_alpha   90.00
_cell.angle_beta   90.00
_cell.angle_gamma   90.00
#
_symmetry.space_group_name_H-M   'P 1'
#
loop_
_entity.id
_entity.type
_entity.pdbx_description
1 polymer ?
#
loop_
_entity_poly.entity_id
_entity_poly.type
_entity_poly.pdbx_seq_one_letter_code
_entity_poly.pdbx_strand_id
1 'polypeptide(L)'
;MESVQNIKEILEVYRLASGQEINFHKSSMAFSRNTINGMRQVIAQELNIRVDNKMELYLGLPSKASRSKRELFSTIRDKVWARING
;
A
#
# COMPACT_ATOMS: atom_id res chain seq x y z
N MET A 1 -18.45 8.65 1.43
CA MET A 1 -17.95 8.77 2.82
C MET A 1 -18.25 7.53 3.63
N GLU A 2 -19.46 6.96 3.52
CA GLU A 2 -19.84 5.68 4.15
C GLU A 2 -18.76 4.58 4.03
N SER A 3 -18.23 4.33 2.84
CA SER A 3 -17.18 3.31 2.64
C SER A 3 -15.90 3.56 3.44
N VAL A 4 -15.54 4.82 3.71
CA VAL A 4 -14.36 5.17 4.52
C VAL A 4 -14.64 4.88 5.99
N GLN A 5 -15.84 5.20 6.46
CA GLN A 5 -16.27 4.92 7.82
C GLN A 5 -16.29 3.41 8.09
N ASN A 6 -16.81 2.62 7.15
CA ASN A 6 -16.84 1.16 7.26
C ASN A 6 -15.42 0.57 7.33
N ILE A 7 -14.45 1.13 6.60
CA ILE A 7 -13.05 0.71 6.71
C ILE A 7 -12.51 1.00 8.12
N LYS A 8 -12.73 2.21 8.65
CA LYS A 8 -12.29 2.55 10.02
C LYS A 8 -12.88 1.59 11.05
N GLU A 9 -14.15 1.28 10.93
CA GLU A 9 -14.85 0.37 11.84
C GLU A 9 -14.31 -1.06 11.77
N ILE A 10 -14.09 -1.60 10.56
CA ILE A 10 -13.50 -2.94 10.39
C ILE A 10 -12.08 -3.01 10.96
N LEU A 11 -11.27 -1.98 10.74
CA LEU A 11 -9.92 -1.91 11.28
C LEU A 11 -9.91 -1.84 12.81
N GLU A 12 -10.89 -1.15 13.40
CA GLU A 12 -11.08 -1.10 14.85
C GLU A 12 -11.52 -2.46 15.41
N VAL A 13 -12.47 -3.13 14.76
CA VAL A 13 -12.88 -4.49 15.14
C VAL A 13 -11.71 -5.46 15.06
N TYR A 14 -10.90 -5.38 14.01
CA TYR A 14 -9.69 -6.19 13.87
C TYR A 14 -8.69 -5.90 15.00
N ARG A 15 -8.46 -4.63 15.34
CA ARG A 15 -7.58 -4.20 16.43
C ARG A 15 -8.01 -4.82 17.76
N LEU A 16 -9.30 -4.72 18.09
CA LEU A 16 -9.86 -5.25 19.33
C LEU A 16 -9.81 -6.79 19.37
N ALA A 17 -10.13 -7.46 18.26
CA ALA A 17 -10.14 -8.93 18.20
C ALA A 17 -8.74 -9.56 18.21
N SER A 18 -7.76 -8.91 17.54
CA SER A 18 -6.39 -9.41 17.43
C SER A 18 -5.46 -8.93 18.54
N GLY A 19 -5.81 -7.83 19.23
CA GLY A 19 -4.93 -7.13 20.16
C GLY A 19 -3.77 -6.40 19.47
N GLN A 20 -3.83 -6.20 18.15
CA GLN A 20 -2.77 -5.58 17.35
C GLN A 20 -3.16 -4.18 16.89
N GLU A 21 -2.21 -3.25 16.99
CA GLU A 21 -2.34 -1.89 16.45
C GLU A 21 -1.91 -1.81 14.98
N ILE A 22 -2.61 -0.99 14.20
CA ILE A 22 -2.29 -0.76 12.79
C ILE A 22 -1.30 0.38 12.66
N ASN A 23 -0.19 0.12 11.99
CA ASN A 23 0.81 1.15 11.71
C ASN A 23 0.43 1.96 10.45
N PHE A 24 -0.41 2.98 10.64
CA PHE A 24 -0.85 3.86 9.56
C PHE A 24 0.29 4.63 8.87
N HIS A 25 1.44 4.82 9.53
CA HIS A 25 2.62 5.44 8.92
C HIS A 25 3.31 4.53 7.90
N LYS A 26 3.24 3.21 8.10
CA LYS A 26 3.73 2.20 7.13
C LYS A 26 2.68 1.80 6.11
N SER A 27 1.41 2.16 6.35
CA SER A 27 0.33 1.96 5.40
C SER A 27 0.38 3.01 4.28
N SER A 28 -0.07 2.61 3.09
CA SER A 28 -0.19 3.48 1.93
C SER A 28 -1.46 3.16 1.14
N MET A 29 -2.05 4.15 0.51
CA MET A 29 -3.18 3.97 -0.40
C MET A 29 -2.83 4.37 -1.82
N ALA A 30 -3.33 3.61 -2.79
CA ALA A 30 -3.24 3.94 -4.21
C ALA A 30 -4.65 4.06 -4.80
N PHE A 31 -4.83 5.03 -5.69
CA PHE A 31 -6.11 5.24 -6.38
C PHE A 31 -6.00 4.89 -7.87
N SER A 32 -7.13 4.53 -8.46
CA SER A 32 -7.24 4.39 -9.91
C SER A 32 -7.02 5.75 -10.58
N ARG A 33 -6.59 5.73 -11.86
CA ARG A 33 -6.46 6.97 -12.65
C ARG A 33 -7.78 7.74 -12.77
N ASN A 34 -8.91 7.04 -12.74
CA ASN A 34 -10.25 7.61 -12.94
C ASN A 34 -10.82 8.26 -11.66
N THR A 35 -10.12 8.17 -10.52
CA THR A 35 -10.58 8.78 -9.28
C THR A 35 -10.26 10.27 -9.26
N ILE A 36 -11.25 11.13 -9.06
CA ILE A 36 -11.11 12.59 -9.01
C ILE A 36 -10.22 13.02 -7.84
N ASN A 37 -9.33 13.99 -8.05
CA ASN A 37 -8.35 14.43 -7.04
C ASN A 37 -8.98 14.87 -5.71
N GLY A 38 -10.09 15.62 -5.76
CA GLY A 38 -10.80 16.03 -4.54
C GLY A 38 -11.26 14.83 -3.70
N MET A 39 -11.77 13.77 -4.34
CA MET A 39 -12.14 12.54 -3.65
C MET A 39 -10.93 11.83 -3.03
N ARG A 40 -9.77 11.84 -3.70
CA ARG A 40 -8.54 11.26 -3.15
C ARG A 40 -8.09 11.98 -1.89
N GLN A 41 -8.16 13.32 -1.90
CA GLN A 41 -7.78 14.14 -0.75
C GLN A 41 -8.71 13.90 0.44
N VAL A 42 -10.02 13.88 0.23
CA VAL A 42 -11.01 13.60 1.28
C VAL A 42 -10.74 12.23 1.92
N ILE A 43 -10.57 11.18 1.11
CA ILE A 43 -10.31 9.82 1.62
C ILE A 43 -8.97 9.76 2.38
N ALA A 44 -7.93 10.41 1.87
CA ALA A 44 -6.60 10.42 2.49
C ALA A 44 -6.60 11.13 3.84
N GLN A 45 -7.29 12.28 3.93
CA GLN A 45 -7.44 13.04 5.17
C GLN A 45 -8.24 12.24 6.21
N GLU A 46 -9.35 11.64 5.78
CA GLU A 46 -10.20 10.87 6.67
C GLU A 46 -9.47 9.65 7.27
N LEU A 47 -8.74 8.89 6.47
CA LEU A 47 -8.03 7.70 6.93
C LEU A 47 -6.67 8.00 7.56
N ASN A 48 -6.17 9.22 7.43
CA ASN A 48 -4.82 9.63 7.84
C ASN A 48 -3.71 8.69 7.31
N ILE A 49 -3.91 8.15 6.11
CA ILE A 49 -2.95 7.28 5.42
C ILE A 49 -2.40 8.03 4.22
N ARG A 50 -1.08 7.92 4.01
CA ARG A 50 -0.42 8.57 2.87
C ARG A 50 -0.90 7.98 1.55
N VAL A 51 -1.16 8.86 0.59
CA VAL A 51 -1.40 8.46 -0.79
C VAL A 51 -0.05 8.20 -1.45
N ASP A 52 0.21 6.96 -1.80
CA ASP A 52 1.37 6.59 -2.58
C ASP A 52 0.93 5.93 -3.89
N ASN A 53 1.08 6.66 -4.99
CA ASN A 53 0.79 6.12 -6.33
C ASN A 53 1.77 5.01 -6.71
N LYS A 54 2.90 4.94 -6.01
CA LYS A 54 3.96 3.96 -6.11
C LYS A 54 3.78 2.98 -4.95
N MET A 55 2.78 2.11 -5.05
CA MET A 55 2.75 0.91 -4.21
C MET A 55 3.88 0.00 -4.73
N GLU A 56 5.12 0.32 -4.35
CA GLU A 56 6.33 -0.13 -5.06
C GLU A 56 6.59 -1.61 -4.84
N LEU A 57 6.35 -2.15 -3.64
CA LEU A 57 6.67 -3.54 -3.30
C LEU A 57 5.72 -4.11 -2.23
N TYR A 58 5.08 -5.25 -2.52
CA TYR A 58 4.44 -6.11 -1.54
C TYR A 58 5.28 -7.39 -1.37
N LEU A 59 5.73 -7.67 -0.14
CA LEU A 59 6.63 -8.80 0.17
C LEU A 59 7.89 -8.85 -0.72
N GLY A 60 8.38 -7.70 -1.17
CA GLY A 60 9.56 -7.60 -2.03
C GLY A 60 9.30 -7.75 -3.54
N LEU A 61 8.04 -7.83 -3.96
CA LEU A 61 7.61 -7.88 -5.35
C LEU A 61 6.79 -6.65 -5.73
N PRO A 62 6.89 -6.12 -6.96
CA PRO A 62 6.04 -5.02 -7.41
C PRO A 62 4.56 -5.33 -7.22
N SER A 63 3.85 -4.47 -6.49
CA SER A 63 2.41 -4.67 -6.25
C SER A 63 1.57 -4.52 -7.51
N LYS A 64 2.08 -3.81 -8.52
CA LYS A 64 1.50 -3.73 -9.86
C LYS A 64 2.33 -4.61 -10.78
N ALA A 65 1.70 -5.61 -11.39
CA ALA A 65 2.35 -6.45 -12.37
C ALA A 65 2.78 -5.59 -13.58
N SER A 66 4.09 -5.56 -13.84
CA SER A 66 4.64 -5.01 -15.08
C SER A 66 4.29 -5.94 -16.25
N ARG A 67 4.18 -5.39 -17.46
CA ARG A 67 4.09 -6.18 -18.70
C ARG A 67 5.35 -7.03 -18.93
N SER A 68 6.48 -6.63 -18.34
CA SER A 68 7.77 -7.31 -18.45
C SER A 68 8.09 -8.10 -17.19
N LYS A 69 8.21 -9.43 -17.33
CA LYS A 69 8.70 -10.31 -16.26
C LYS A 69 10.10 -9.90 -15.79
N ARG A 70 10.96 -9.44 -16.69
CA ARG A 70 12.32 -8.98 -16.35
C ARG A 70 12.30 -7.77 -15.43
N GLU A 71 11.40 -6.82 -15.69
CA GLU A 71 11.25 -5.62 -14.87
C GLU A 71 10.66 -5.98 -13.50
N LEU A 72 9.65 -6.86 -13.48
CA LEU A 72 8.99 -7.33 -12.26
C LEU A 72 9.98 -7.96 -11.26
N PHE A 73 10.93 -8.77 -11.75
CA PHE A 73 11.89 -9.50 -10.91
C PHE A 73 13.24 -8.79 -10.74
N SER A 74 13.43 -7.61 -11.34
CA SER A 74 14.70 -6.86 -11.28
C SER A 74 15.15 -6.59 -9.85
N THR A 75 14.23 -6.12 -9.00
CA THR A 75 14.48 -5.81 -7.58
C THR A 75 14.92 -7.03 -6.77
N ILE A 76 14.36 -8.21 -7.04
CA ILE A 76 14.77 -9.45 -6.37
C ILE A 76 16.18 -9.84 -6.79
N ARG A 77 16.45 -9.80 -8.11
CA ARG A 77 17.78 -10.08 -8.65
C ARG A 77 18.85 -9.16 -8.03
N ASP A 78 18.56 -7.87 -7.94
CA ASP A 78 19.52 -6.89 -7.42
C ASP A 78 19.80 -7.12 -5.92
N LYS A 79 18.78 -7.50 -5.14
CA LYS A 79 18.94 -7.90 -3.73
C LYS A 79 19.78 -9.17 -3.58
N VAL A 80 19.60 -10.17 -4.44
CA VAL A 80 20.40 -11.41 -4.43
C VAL A 80 21.85 -11.09 -4.78
N TRP A 81 22.10 -10.29 -5.82
CA TRP A 81 23.44 -9.87 -6.19
C TRP A 81 24.15 -9.11 -5.07
N ALA A 82 23.45 -8.18 -4.41
CA ALA A 82 24.01 -7.42 -3.30
C ALA A 82 24.41 -8.30 -2.10
N ARG A 83 23.72 -9.42 -1.88
CA ARG A 83 24.06 -10.40 -0.83
C ARG A 83 25.23 -11.31 -1.17
N ILE A 84 25.49 -11.53 -2.46
CA ILE A 84 26.58 -12.40 -2.93
C ILE A 84 27.91 -11.63 -3.04
N ASN A 85 27.84 -10.34 -3.39
CA ASN A 85 29.00 -9.49 -3.63
C ASN A 85 29.32 -8.47 -2.53
N GLY A 86 28.52 -8.43 -1.46
CA GLY A 86 28.75 -7.59 -0.28
C GLY A 86 29.04 -8.45 0.92
#